data_AF-A0A444GLD2-F1
#
_entry.id   AF-A0A444GLD2-F1
#
_cell.length_a   1.000
_cell.length_b   1.000
_cell.length_c   1.000
_cell.angle_alpha   90.00
_cell.angle_beta   90.00
_cell.angle_gamma   90.00
#
_symmetry.space_group_name_H-M   'P 1'
#
loop_
_entity.id
_entity.type
_entity.pdbx_description
1 polymer ?
#
loop_
_entity_poly.entity_id
_entity_poly.type
_entity_poly.pdbx_seq_one_letter_code
_entity_poly.pdbx_strand_id
1 'polypeptide(L)'
;MNTEQNELTLDQKILVWIGKIASRNDVSIRNIKVPLGEKLSKWSEILPSDMLPAYNTLNGISFHFDIGDNTFNGLDLVGLDADGKRTFKPSNMTYGLPYQKAKSFGEYFLDDESQASISPDDEVLFFFGDDSSWGILMIGRGGNPSFYKWGNDGDIEYINKSFTEIIEQGLERHFGTNWLADKIHPENQKLIDLLSHESPRKTFELTVNEMEELDANAYRHFLGKKVSTYTTHKFMQALGQSIPENWTPDQYGDWLAETFSDSSNFKVPLMKEIMKIMGGEKTKKAFEKYFMFGETEPVVRLKMTLKKEGGRFDSSGTSELLLRTLCSLPNSTFCHDYPNKELILYTMYRKFGFYRPYLFDSDNSLDKNRNPDEVEYEIVVLKSRVTGLKAGKQYDSFVLSEIYESDYLKINK
;
A
#
# COMPACT_ATOMS: atom_id res chain seq x y z
N MET A 1 -31.39 -26.97 13.36
CA MET A 1 -31.27 -26.30 12.04
C MET A 1 -29.82 -26.37 11.66
N ASN A 2 -29.50 -27.00 10.53
CA ASN A 2 -28.13 -27.00 10.01
C ASN A 2 -27.86 -25.63 9.40
N THR A 3 -26.97 -24.86 9.99
CA THR A 3 -26.23 -23.86 9.23
C THR A 3 -25.22 -24.62 8.38
N GLU A 4 -25.55 -24.80 7.10
CA GLU A 4 -24.52 -25.01 6.09
C GLU A 4 -23.55 -23.82 6.20
N GLN A 5 -22.34 -24.08 6.71
CA GLN A 5 -21.26 -23.13 6.55
C GLN A 5 -20.94 -23.12 5.06
N ASN A 6 -21.33 -22.05 4.37
CA ASN A 6 -20.93 -21.86 2.97
C ASN A 6 -19.41 -21.97 2.90
N GLU A 7 -18.92 -23.04 2.28
CA GLU A 7 -17.50 -23.25 2.11
C GLU A 7 -16.95 -22.15 1.19
N LEU A 8 -15.82 -21.57 1.57
CA LEU A 8 -15.17 -20.53 0.78
C LEU A 8 -14.71 -21.13 -0.56
N THR A 9 -14.91 -20.40 -1.66
CA THR A 9 -14.33 -20.78 -2.96
C THR A 9 -12.81 -20.71 -2.90
N LEU A 10 -12.09 -21.40 -3.80
CA LEU A 10 -10.63 -21.49 -3.75
C LEU A 10 -9.94 -20.11 -3.79
N ASP A 11 -10.47 -19.17 -4.58
CA ASP A 11 -10.01 -17.79 -4.62
C ASP A 11 -10.24 -17.04 -3.31
N GLN A 12 -11.39 -17.26 -2.66
CA GLN A 12 -11.65 -16.73 -1.32
C GLN A 12 -10.72 -17.36 -0.26
N LYS A 13 -10.43 -18.67 -0.34
CA LYS A 13 -9.45 -19.34 0.53
C LYS A 13 -8.06 -18.69 0.39
N ILE A 14 -7.60 -18.43 -0.85
CA ILE A 14 -6.34 -17.72 -1.12
C ILE A 14 -6.35 -16.30 -0.55
N LEU A 15 -7.37 -15.49 -0.86
CA LEU A 15 -7.43 -14.08 -0.42
C LEU A 15 -7.51 -13.95 1.11
N VAL A 16 -8.27 -14.82 1.77
CA VAL A 16 -8.34 -14.89 3.25
C VAL A 16 -7.00 -15.31 3.84
N TRP A 17 -6.28 -16.24 3.19
CA TRP A 17 -4.93 -16.64 3.61
C TRP A 17 -3.92 -15.50 3.45
N ILE A 18 -3.89 -14.80 2.31
CA ILE A 18 -3.04 -13.61 2.09
C ILE A 18 -3.35 -12.56 3.16
N GLY A 19 -4.64 -12.25 3.38
CA GLY A 19 -5.07 -11.30 4.39
C GLY A 19 -4.60 -11.67 5.80
N LYS A 20 -4.75 -12.94 6.19
CA LYS A 20 -4.25 -13.45 7.49
C LYS A 20 -2.74 -13.27 7.63
N ILE A 21 -1.94 -13.71 6.65
CA ILE A 21 -0.47 -13.60 6.71
C ILE A 21 -0.01 -12.14 6.70
N ALA A 22 -0.58 -11.31 5.82
CA ALA A 22 -0.29 -9.87 5.77
C ALA A 22 -0.70 -9.12 7.05
N SER A 23 -1.68 -9.64 7.81
CA SER A 23 -2.17 -9.08 9.07
C SER A 23 -1.34 -9.44 10.31
N ARG A 24 -0.14 -10.02 10.15
CA ARG A 24 0.77 -10.35 11.26
C ARG A 24 1.86 -9.30 11.51
N ASN A 25 2.33 -9.16 12.76
CA ASN A 25 3.46 -8.28 13.12
C ASN A 25 4.85 -8.90 12.87
N ASP A 26 4.95 -10.24 12.92
CA ASP A 26 6.18 -11.01 12.76
C ASP A 26 6.48 -11.39 11.31
N VAL A 27 5.62 -10.94 10.39
CA VAL A 27 5.72 -11.17 8.95
C VAL A 27 6.19 -9.91 8.22
N SER A 28 7.31 -10.03 7.50
CA SER A 28 7.76 -9.03 6.54
C SER A 28 7.22 -9.37 5.15
N ILE A 29 6.34 -8.54 4.59
CA ILE A 29 5.86 -8.71 3.21
C ILE A 29 6.96 -8.25 2.26
N ARG A 30 7.37 -9.12 1.34
CA ARG A 30 8.42 -8.85 0.33
C ARG A 30 7.86 -8.36 -0.98
N ASN A 31 6.73 -8.91 -1.39
CA ASN A 31 6.08 -8.61 -2.67
C ASN A 31 4.58 -8.86 -2.54
N ILE A 32 3.76 -7.98 -3.12
CA ILE A 32 2.35 -8.21 -3.38
C ILE A 32 2.01 -7.63 -4.75
N LYS A 33 1.56 -8.48 -5.69
CA LYS A 33 1.04 -8.09 -6.99
C LYS A 33 -0.43 -8.47 -7.04
N VAL A 34 -1.27 -7.54 -7.50
CA VAL A 34 -2.72 -7.70 -7.58
C VAL A 34 -3.16 -8.17 -8.96
N PRO A 35 -4.32 -8.84 -9.09
CA PRO A 35 -4.75 -9.45 -10.35
C PRO A 35 -4.90 -8.47 -11.52
N LEU A 36 -4.72 -8.98 -12.74
CA LEU A 36 -4.76 -8.18 -13.98
C LEU A 36 -6.17 -7.73 -14.40
N GLY A 37 -7.23 -8.24 -13.76
CA GLY A 37 -8.61 -7.75 -13.92
C GLY A 37 -9.32 -8.10 -15.24
N GLU A 38 -8.67 -8.80 -16.15
CA GLU A 38 -9.26 -9.25 -17.42
C GLU A 38 -9.95 -10.61 -17.30
N LYS A 39 -11.14 -10.76 -17.92
CA LYS A 39 -11.89 -12.02 -17.95
C LYS A 39 -11.31 -12.98 -18.98
N LEU A 40 -10.97 -14.19 -18.55
CA LEU A 40 -10.26 -15.18 -19.34
C LEU A 40 -11.21 -16.05 -20.20
N SER A 41 -12.13 -15.41 -20.92
CA SER A 41 -13.22 -16.11 -21.63
C SER A 41 -12.79 -17.06 -22.74
N LYS A 42 -11.58 -16.90 -23.30
CA LYS A 42 -10.98 -17.81 -24.28
C LYS A 42 -10.26 -19.01 -23.65
N TRP A 43 -9.99 -18.95 -22.34
CA TRP A 43 -9.29 -20.00 -21.62
C TRP A 43 -10.22 -21.10 -21.10
N SER A 44 -11.54 -20.96 -21.25
CA SER A 44 -12.51 -21.97 -20.78
C SER A 44 -12.44 -23.32 -21.49
N GLU A 45 -11.76 -23.40 -22.63
CA GLU A 45 -11.49 -24.65 -23.37
C GLU A 45 -10.08 -25.21 -23.10
N ILE A 46 -9.24 -24.47 -22.36
CA ILE A 46 -7.85 -24.82 -22.06
C ILE A 46 -7.71 -25.18 -20.58
N LEU A 47 -8.21 -24.31 -19.70
CA LEU A 47 -8.10 -24.48 -18.25
C LEU A 47 -9.15 -25.48 -17.75
N PRO A 48 -8.78 -26.31 -16.75
CA PRO A 48 -9.71 -27.11 -15.97
C PRO A 48 -10.81 -26.27 -15.32
N SER A 49 -11.96 -26.91 -15.06
CA SER A 49 -13.15 -26.26 -14.52
C SER A 49 -12.98 -25.71 -13.09
N ASP A 50 -11.99 -26.20 -12.35
CA ASP A 50 -11.63 -25.73 -11.01
C ASP A 50 -10.56 -24.61 -11.04
N MET A 51 -9.70 -24.60 -12.06
CA MET A 51 -8.70 -23.56 -12.29
C MET A 51 -9.29 -22.27 -12.86
N LEU A 52 -10.20 -22.36 -13.84
CA LEU A 52 -10.78 -21.19 -14.52
C LEU A 52 -11.50 -20.20 -13.56
N PRO A 53 -12.31 -20.60 -12.57
CA PRO A 53 -12.94 -19.67 -11.63
C PRO A 53 -11.91 -18.92 -10.79
N ALA A 54 -10.92 -19.64 -10.23
CA ALA A 54 -9.85 -19.04 -9.44
C ALA A 54 -9.06 -18.01 -10.26
N TYR A 55 -8.73 -18.35 -11.51
CA TYR A 55 -8.05 -17.45 -12.43
C TYR A 55 -8.88 -16.22 -12.83
N ASN A 56 -10.21 -16.32 -12.99
CA ASN A 56 -11.03 -15.13 -13.25
C ASN A 56 -11.02 -14.10 -12.10
N THR A 57 -10.72 -14.51 -10.86
CA THR A 57 -10.53 -13.59 -9.72
C THR A 57 -9.05 -13.21 -9.53
N LEU A 58 -8.12 -14.16 -9.68
CA LEU A 58 -6.75 -14.08 -9.18
C LEU A 58 -5.64 -14.09 -10.24
N ASN A 59 -5.98 -13.92 -11.52
CA ASN A 59 -5.03 -13.94 -12.63
C ASN A 59 -3.79 -13.02 -12.39
N GLY A 60 -2.60 -13.60 -12.23
CA GLY A 60 -1.36 -12.84 -12.00
C GLY A 60 -1.11 -12.40 -10.55
N ILE A 61 -1.82 -12.96 -9.56
CA ILE A 61 -1.57 -12.63 -8.15
C ILE A 61 -0.23 -13.23 -7.68
N SER A 62 0.54 -12.43 -6.94
CA SER A 62 1.82 -12.83 -6.35
C SER A 62 1.88 -12.28 -4.93
N PHE A 63 2.28 -13.10 -3.96
CA PHE A 63 2.38 -12.70 -2.55
C PHE A 63 3.54 -13.46 -1.89
N HIS A 64 4.57 -12.73 -1.46
CA HIS A 64 5.77 -13.30 -0.83
C HIS A 64 6.06 -12.62 0.50
N PHE A 65 6.55 -13.42 1.46
CA PHE A 65 6.77 -12.99 2.83
C PHE A 65 7.88 -13.78 3.55
N ASP A 66 8.48 -13.14 4.54
CA ASP A 66 9.46 -13.73 5.46
C ASP A 66 8.89 -13.76 6.88
N ILE A 67 9.26 -14.78 7.67
CA ILE A 67 8.95 -14.88 9.11
C ILE A 67 10.09 -15.57 9.86
N GLY A 68 10.67 -14.89 10.86
CA GLY A 68 11.88 -15.35 11.54
C GLY A 68 13.03 -15.58 10.55
N ASP A 69 13.70 -16.74 10.64
CA ASP A 69 14.74 -17.14 9.68
C ASP A 69 14.19 -17.78 8.39
N ASN A 70 12.88 -18.00 8.28
CA ASN A 70 12.27 -18.59 7.09
C ASN A 70 11.99 -17.48 6.07
N THR A 71 12.88 -17.34 5.08
CA THR A 71 12.81 -16.31 4.04
C THR A 71 12.16 -16.83 2.75
N PHE A 72 11.50 -15.93 2.01
CA PHE A 72 10.96 -16.16 0.67
C PHE A 72 9.88 -17.26 0.57
N ASN A 73 8.95 -17.28 1.53
CA ASN A 73 7.71 -18.08 1.44
C ASN A 73 6.70 -17.32 0.58
N GLY A 74 5.81 -18.00 -0.15
CA GLY A 74 4.80 -17.30 -0.94
C GLY A 74 4.22 -18.05 -2.13
N LEU A 75 3.24 -17.41 -2.76
CA LEU A 75 2.55 -17.90 -3.95
C LEU A 75 2.75 -16.92 -5.10
N ASP A 76 3.01 -17.43 -6.31
CA ASP A 76 3.01 -16.65 -7.55
C ASP A 76 2.22 -17.43 -8.61
N LEU A 77 1.02 -16.93 -8.94
CA LEU A 77 0.17 -17.48 -10.00
C LEU A 77 0.49 -16.74 -11.31
N VAL A 78 0.99 -17.47 -12.30
CA VAL A 78 1.46 -16.90 -13.58
C VAL A 78 0.29 -16.24 -14.32
N GLY A 79 0.45 -14.96 -14.69
CA GLY A 79 -0.58 -14.20 -15.40
C GLY A 79 -0.85 -14.74 -16.82
N LEU A 80 -2.12 -14.95 -17.13
CA LEU A 80 -2.63 -15.39 -18.43
C LEU A 80 -3.20 -14.19 -19.22
N ASP A 81 -2.81 -14.05 -20.49
CA ASP A 81 -3.29 -13.01 -21.40
C ASP A 81 -4.39 -13.56 -22.34
N ALA A 82 -5.23 -12.69 -22.91
CA ALA A 82 -6.39 -13.03 -23.73
C ALA A 82 -6.05 -13.65 -25.11
N ASP A 83 -4.78 -13.79 -25.48
CA ASP A 83 -4.33 -14.47 -26.70
C ASP A 83 -3.38 -15.66 -26.44
N GLY A 84 -3.10 -15.97 -25.16
CA GLY A 84 -2.14 -17.00 -24.76
C GLY A 84 -0.66 -16.65 -25.04
N LYS A 85 -0.36 -15.42 -25.50
CA LYS A 85 0.94 -15.06 -26.09
C LYS A 85 1.45 -13.67 -25.68
N ARG A 86 1.54 -13.38 -24.38
CA ARG A 86 2.74 -12.64 -23.94
C ARG A 86 3.23 -12.80 -22.51
N THR A 87 4.52 -12.52 -22.45
CA THR A 87 5.43 -12.22 -21.37
C THR A 87 5.46 -10.73 -21.03
N PHE A 88 5.35 -10.34 -19.77
CA PHE A 88 5.43 -8.93 -19.36
C PHE A 88 6.85 -8.50 -18.95
N LYS A 89 7.40 -7.45 -19.58
CA LYS A 89 8.70 -6.85 -19.16
C LYS A 89 8.97 -5.45 -19.74
N PRO A 90 8.54 -4.32 -19.11
CA PRO A 90 8.95 -2.99 -19.54
C PRO A 90 10.20 -2.43 -18.84
N SER A 91 10.32 -2.57 -17.51
CA SER A 91 11.25 -1.76 -16.71
C SER A 91 12.12 -2.53 -15.71
N ASN A 92 11.65 -3.65 -15.15
CA ASN A 92 12.33 -4.32 -14.02
C ASN A 92 11.89 -5.78 -13.73
N MET A 93 11.60 -6.55 -14.80
CA MET A 93 11.88 -8.01 -14.90
C MET A 93 10.93 -9.01 -14.18
N THR A 94 10.63 -10.23 -14.68
CA THR A 94 10.75 -10.92 -16.01
C THR A 94 9.50 -11.80 -16.19
N TYR A 95 9.11 -12.19 -17.43
CA TYR A 95 8.25 -13.37 -17.66
C TYR A 95 8.60 -14.18 -18.93
N GLY A 96 8.30 -15.49 -18.90
CA GLY A 96 8.33 -16.48 -20.00
C GLY A 96 6.92 -16.91 -20.51
N LEU A 97 6.83 -17.55 -21.69
CA LEU A 97 5.55 -17.83 -22.36
C LEU A 97 4.71 -18.86 -21.57
N PRO A 98 3.47 -18.54 -21.13
CA PRO A 98 2.71 -19.42 -20.24
C PRO A 98 2.25 -20.69 -20.95
N TYR A 99 1.68 -20.59 -22.17
CA TYR A 99 1.14 -21.73 -22.91
C TYR A 99 1.81 -21.92 -24.27
N GLN A 100 2.59 -22.99 -24.41
CA GLN A 100 3.26 -23.33 -25.68
C GLN A 100 3.68 -24.80 -25.74
N LYS A 101 4.18 -25.25 -26.90
CA LYS A 101 4.73 -26.60 -27.06
C LYS A 101 5.99 -26.80 -26.21
N ALA A 102 6.15 -27.98 -25.60
CA ALA A 102 7.31 -28.32 -24.77
C ALA A 102 8.66 -28.01 -25.45
N LYS A 103 8.84 -28.39 -26.72
CA LYS A 103 10.07 -28.11 -27.49
C LYS A 103 10.41 -26.63 -27.69
N SER A 104 9.45 -25.73 -27.48
CA SER A 104 9.70 -24.28 -27.55
C SER A 104 10.50 -23.75 -26.35
N PHE A 105 10.62 -24.54 -25.28
CA PHE A 105 11.44 -24.22 -24.11
C PHE A 105 12.90 -24.68 -24.26
N GLY A 106 13.25 -25.48 -25.28
CA GLY A 106 14.63 -25.93 -25.55
C GLY A 106 14.97 -27.31 -25.00
N GLU A 107 16.26 -27.57 -24.76
CA GLU A 107 16.79 -28.86 -24.27
C GLU A 107 16.36 -29.19 -22.81
N TYR A 108 15.88 -28.19 -22.05
CA TYR A 108 15.34 -28.28 -20.68
C TYR A 108 14.14 -29.24 -20.46
N PHE A 109 13.66 -29.90 -21.51
CA PHE A 109 12.61 -30.93 -21.47
C PHE A 109 13.05 -32.28 -22.07
N LEU A 110 14.30 -32.39 -22.56
CA LEU A 110 14.70 -33.38 -23.56
C LEU A 110 15.98 -34.17 -23.26
N ASP A 111 16.73 -33.84 -22.21
CA ASP A 111 18.10 -34.32 -22.00
C ASP A 111 18.25 -35.73 -21.41
N ASP A 112 17.16 -36.40 -21.00
CA ASP A 112 17.24 -37.77 -20.47
C ASP A 112 16.08 -38.65 -20.95
N GLU A 113 16.41 -39.74 -21.66
CA GLU A 113 15.43 -40.75 -22.14
C GLU A 113 14.64 -41.41 -20.98
N SER A 114 15.15 -41.35 -19.74
CA SER A 114 14.45 -41.83 -18.55
C SER A 114 13.35 -40.89 -18.05
N GLN A 115 13.29 -39.64 -18.52
CA GLN A 115 12.31 -38.61 -18.10
C GLN A 115 11.19 -38.38 -19.11
N ALA A 116 11.12 -39.17 -20.19
CA ALA A 116 10.25 -39.00 -21.37
C ALA A 116 8.73 -39.22 -21.12
N SER A 117 8.16 -38.51 -20.14
CA SER A 117 6.73 -38.47 -19.83
C SER A 117 5.97 -37.34 -20.54
N ILE A 118 6.70 -36.37 -21.11
CA ILE A 118 6.17 -35.24 -21.90
C ILE A 118 6.67 -35.35 -23.34
N SER A 119 5.77 -35.26 -24.32
CA SER A 119 6.17 -35.19 -25.73
C SER A 119 6.69 -33.79 -26.09
N PRO A 120 7.74 -33.66 -26.93
CA PRO A 120 8.21 -32.35 -27.41
C PRO A 120 7.11 -31.51 -28.10
N ASP A 121 6.06 -32.15 -28.61
CA ASP A 121 4.93 -31.50 -29.29
C ASP A 121 3.70 -31.24 -28.41
N ASP A 122 3.70 -31.67 -27.13
CA ASP A 122 2.61 -31.43 -26.19
C ASP A 122 2.48 -29.95 -25.84
N GLU A 123 1.25 -29.46 -25.71
CA GLU A 123 0.96 -28.10 -25.24
C GLU A 123 1.02 -28.06 -23.70
N VAL A 124 1.93 -27.25 -23.16
CA VAL A 124 2.27 -27.12 -21.75
C VAL A 124 1.91 -25.72 -21.25
N LEU A 125 1.24 -25.65 -20.10
CA LEU A 125 0.91 -24.41 -19.37
C LEU A 125 1.71 -24.31 -18.07
N PHE A 126 2.59 -23.33 -17.93
CA PHE A 126 3.13 -22.95 -16.61
C PHE A 126 2.14 -22.03 -15.89
N PHE A 127 1.79 -22.37 -14.65
CA PHE A 127 0.78 -21.62 -13.87
C PHE A 127 1.18 -21.28 -12.44
N PHE A 128 2.28 -21.85 -11.94
CA PHE A 128 2.78 -21.58 -10.59
C PHE A 128 4.31 -21.69 -10.53
N GLY A 129 4.97 -20.86 -9.73
CA GLY A 129 6.42 -20.94 -9.47
C GLY A 129 7.19 -19.67 -9.79
N ASP A 130 8.52 -19.78 -9.78
CA ASP A 130 9.46 -18.71 -10.09
C ASP A 130 10.23 -19.04 -11.37
N ASP A 131 10.24 -18.11 -12.33
CA ASP A 131 10.96 -18.11 -13.61
C ASP A 131 12.44 -18.59 -13.55
N SER A 132 13.04 -18.65 -12.35
CA SER A 132 14.47 -18.87 -12.13
C SER A 132 14.86 -20.07 -11.26
N SER A 133 13.91 -20.88 -10.75
CA SER A 133 14.27 -22.04 -9.89
C SER A 133 13.42 -23.30 -9.99
N TRP A 134 12.08 -23.17 -10.08
CA TRP A 134 11.14 -24.29 -10.17
C TRP A 134 9.73 -23.78 -10.49
N GLY A 135 8.87 -24.67 -10.97
CA GLY A 135 7.45 -24.36 -11.14
C GLY A 135 6.56 -25.58 -11.22
N ILE A 136 5.27 -25.32 -11.45
CA ILE A 136 4.26 -26.34 -11.72
C ILE A 136 3.68 -26.06 -13.10
N LEU A 137 3.71 -27.10 -13.93
CA LEU A 137 3.16 -27.11 -15.27
C LEU A 137 1.94 -28.04 -15.36
N MET A 138 1.05 -27.70 -16.29
CA MET A 138 -0.12 -28.47 -16.67
C MET A 138 0.03 -28.90 -18.13
N ILE A 139 -0.27 -30.15 -18.43
CA ILE A 139 -0.29 -30.71 -19.78
C ILE A 139 -1.73 -31.08 -20.14
N GLY A 140 -2.08 -30.88 -21.41
CA GLY A 140 -3.41 -31.16 -21.92
C GLY A 140 -4.34 -29.94 -21.84
N ARG A 141 -5.64 -30.18 -21.99
CA ARG A 141 -6.68 -29.14 -22.11
C ARG A 141 -7.97 -29.58 -21.45
N GLY A 142 -8.61 -28.68 -20.71
CA GLY A 142 -9.97 -28.84 -20.19
C GLY A 142 -10.11 -29.99 -19.19
N GLY A 143 -10.85 -31.05 -19.57
CA GLY A 143 -11.42 -32.01 -18.64
C GLY A 143 -10.49 -33.09 -18.06
N ASN A 144 -9.31 -33.32 -18.66
CA ASN A 144 -8.31 -34.29 -18.17
C ASN A 144 -6.90 -33.65 -18.22
N PRO A 145 -6.59 -32.68 -17.35
CA PRO A 145 -5.24 -32.15 -17.20
C PRO A 145 -4.33 -33.18 -16.51
N SER A 146 -3.03 -33.10 -16.79
CA SER A 146 -1.99 -33.75 -15.98
C SER A 146 -1.04 -32.68 -15.44
N PHE A 147 -0.70 -32.75 -14.16
CA PHE A 147 0.12 -31.75 -13.47
C PHE A 147 1.50 -32.31 -13.15
N TYR A 148 2.53 -31.48 -13.28
CA TYR A 148 3.92 -31.87 -13.03
C TYR A 148 4.67 -30.73 -12.35
N LYS A 149 5.58 -31.08 -11.44
CA LYS A 149 6.62 -30.20 -10.94
C LYS A 149 7.73 -30.17 -11.99
N TRP A 150 8.32 -29.00 -12.20
CA TRP A 150 9.48 -28.78 -13.05
C TRP A 150 10.57 -28.05 -12.24
N GLY A 151 11.82 -28.48 -12.36
CA GLY A 151 12.97 -27.82 -11.75
C GLY A 151 14.01 -27.36 -12.77
N ASN A 152 14.94 -26.50 -12.32
CA ASN A 152 15.99 -25.90 -13.15
C ASN A 152 16.90 -26.91 -13.87
N ASP A 153 17.08 -28.10 -13.30
CA ASP A 153 17.95 -29.15 -13.86
C ASP A 153 17.23 -29.96 -14.96
N GLY A 154 16.03 -29.52 -15.37
CA GLY A 154 15.15 -30.20 -16.32
C GLY A 154 14.31 -31.31 -15.70
N ASP A 155 14.40 -31.51 -14.37
CA ASP A 155 13.71 -32.56 -13.64
C ASP A 155 12.19 -32.36 -13.65
N ILE A 156 11.47 -33.37 -14.13
CA ILE A 156 10.02 -33.38 -14.25
C ILE A 156 9.43 -34.50 -13.39
N GLU A 157 8.54 -34.15 -12.45
CA GLU A 157 7.90 -35.09 -11.52
C GLU A 157 6.38 -34.99 -11.63
N TYR A 158 5.70 -36.11 -11.90
CA TYR A 158 4.24 -36.14 -12.01
C TYR A 158 3.57 -35.89 -10.65
N ILE A 159 2.74 -34.85 -10.58
CA ILE A 159 1.92 -34.54 -9.43
C ILE A 159 0.53 -35.11 -9.69
N ASN A 160 0.20 -36.23 -9.02
CA ASN A 160 -1.12 -36.87 -9.09
C ASN A 160 -2.19 -36.10 -8.28
N LYS A 161 -2.40 -34.82 -8.60
CA LYS A 161 -3.29 -33.86 -7.92
C LYS A 161 -3.90 -32.90 -8.95
N SER A 162 -5.14 -32.47 -8.70
CA SER A 162 -5.80 -31.38 -9.42
C SER A 162 -5.22 -30.00 -9.06
N PHE A 163 -5.56 -28.95 -9.83
CA PHE A 163 -5.17 -27.58 -9.51
C PHE A 163 -5.65 -27.19 -8.10
N THR A 164 -6.88 -27.54 -7.73
CA THR A 164 -7.42 -27.29 -6.39
C THR A 164 -6.60 -27.97 -5.30
N GLU A 165 -6.33 -29.28 -5.42
CA GLU A 165 -5.54 -30.02 -4.42
C GLU A 165 -4.10 -29.49 -4.29
N ILE A 166 -3.49 -29.03 -5.39
CA ILE A 166 -2.18 -28.38 -5.41
C ILE A 166 -2.23 -27.08 -4.59
N ILE A 167 -3.20 -26.20 -4.86
CA ILE A 167 -3.33 -24.93 -4.14
C ILE A 167 -3.71 -25.13 -2.67
N GLU A 168 -4.61 -26.07 -2.35
CA GLU A 168 -5.02 -26.34 -0.98
C GLU A 168 -3.88 -26.91 -0.13
N GLN A 169 -3.08 -27.84 -0.65
CA GLN A 169 -1.86 -28.30 0.01
C GLN A 169 -0.85 -27.15 0.23
N GLY A 170 -0.76 -26.21 -0.71
CA GLY A 170 0.03 -24.99 -0.57
C GLY A 170 -0.47 -24.09 0.56
N LEU A 171 -1.77 -23.85 0.64
CA LEU A 171 -2.41 -23.05 1.70
C LEU A 171 -2.23 -23.66 3.09
N GLU A 172 -2.43 -24.99 3.23
CA GLU A 172 -2.20 -25.74 4.48
C GLU A 172 -0.78 -25.60 5.03
N ARG A 173 0.19 -25.46 4.12
CA ARG A 173 1.63 -25.38 4.43
C ARG A 173 2.21 -23.98 4.24
N HIS A 174 1.32 -22.99 4.12
CA HIS A 174 1.63 -21.58 3.94
C HIS A 174 2.63 -21.26 2.81
N PHE A 175 2.65 -22.08 1.76
CA PHE A 175 3.59 -22.01 0.65
C PHE A 175 5.06 -21.79 1.09
N GLY A 176 5.48 -22.47 2.18
CA GLY A 176 6.88 -22.56 2.57
C GLY A 176 7.72 -23.34 1.55
N THR A 177 9.04 -23.16 1.56
CA THR A 177 9.98 -23.65 0.52
C THR A 177 9.76 -25.08 0.04
N ASN A 178 9.32 -25.99 0.91
CA ASN A 178 9.12 -27.41 0.61
C ASN A 178 7.63 -27.82 0.61
N TRP A 179 6.69 -26.90 0.39
CA TRP A 179 5.25 -27.13 0.58
C TRP A 179 4.69 -28.30 -0.24
N LEU A 180 5.18 -28.53 -1.46
CA LEU A 180 4.65 -29.53 -2.40
C LEU A 180 4.94 -30.99 -1.99
N ALA A 181 5.95 -31.24 -1.15
CA ALA A 181 6.41 -32.59 -0.77
C ALA A 181 5.28 -33.49 -0.23
N ASP A 182 5.37 -34.81 -0.40
CA ASP A 182 4.30 -35.71 0.08
C ASP A 182 4.06 -35.58 1.59
N LYS A 183 5.14 -35.55 2.37
CA LYS A 183 5.10 -35.34 3.82
C LYS A 183 5.42 -33.88 4.16
N ILE A 184 4.94 -33.41 5.31
CA ILE A 184 5.30 -32.08 5.81
C ILE A 184 6.81 -32.08 6.14
N HIS A 185 7.59 -31.32 5.37
CA HIS A 185 9.03 -31.14 5.62
C HIS A 185 9.24 -30.39 6.95
N PRO A 186 10.30 -30.66 7.75
CA PRO A 186 10.53 -29.99 9.03
C PRO A 186 10.56 -28.45 8.94
N GLU A 187 11.01 -27.89 7.82
CA GLU A 187 10.97 -26.43 7.58
C GLU A 187 9.54 -25.89 7.41
N ASN A 188 8.67 -26.64 6.71
CA ASN A 188 7.25 -26.30 6.62
C ASN A 188 6.58 -26.45 7.99
N GLN A 189 6.97 -27.46 8.78
CA GLN A 189 6.45 -27.61 10.14
C GLN A 189 6.86 -26.41 11.01
N LYS A 190 8.13 -25.97 10.95
CA LYS A 190 8.59 -24.73 11.60
C LYS A 190 7.76 -23.52 11.15
N LEU A 191 7.45 -23.40 9.86
CA LEU A 191 6.62 -22.32 9.31
C LEU A 191 5.17 -22.37 9.85
N ILE A 192 4.55 -23.56 9.84
CA ILE A 192 3.21 -23.79 10.39
C ILE A 192 3.19 -23.47 11.89
N ASP A 193 4.18 -23.92 12.65
CA ASP A 193 4.29 -23.68 14.09
C ASP A 193 4.42 -22.17 14.39
N LEU A 194 5.25 -21.43 13.65
CA LEU A 194 5.35 -19.97 13.74
C LEU A 194 4.01 -19.28 13.44
N LEU A 195 3.33 -19.70 12.37
CA LEU A 195 2.08 -19.10 11.92
C LEU A 195 0.84 -19.54 12.72
N SER A 196 0.94 -20.60 13.52
CA SER A 196 -0.15 -21.10 14.38
C SER A 196 -0.45 -20.19 15.57
N HIS A 197 0.53 -19.39 16.01
CA HIS A 197 0.38 -18.43 17.10
C HIS A 197 -0.29 -17.15 16.59
N GLU A 198 -1.27 -16.61 17.31
CA GLU A 198 -1.84 -15.30 16.98
C GLU A 198 -0.80 -14.19 17.18
N SER A 199 -0.55 -13.40 16.13
CA SER A 199 0.43 -12.30 16.17
C SER A 199 -0.11 -11.06 15.44
N PRO A 200 -1.23 -10.46 15.89
CA PRO A 200 -1.89 -9.36 15.19
C PRO A 200 -0.95 -8.17 14.93
N ARG A 201 -1.03 -7.61 13.73
CA ARG A 201 -0.11 -6.59 13.21
C ARG A 201 -0.19 -5.24 13.93
N LYS A 202 0.55 -5.07 15.02
CA LYS A 202 1.00 -3.73 15.39
C LYS A 202 2.17 -3.35 14.48
N THR A 203 2.17 -2.15 13.92
CA THR A 203 3.29 -1.62 13.13
C THR A 203 3.59 -0.17 13.49
N PHE A 204 2.57 0.60 13.91
CA PHE A 204 2.78 1.96 14.39
C PHE A 204 2.02 2.25 15.68
N GLU A 205 2.67 3.00 16.55
CA GLU A 205 2.12 3.63 17.75
C GLU A 205 1.90 5.11 17.42
N LEU A 206 0.65 5.57 17.41
CA LEU A 206 0.30 6.99 17.26
C LEU A 206 -0.15 7.55 18.62
N THR A 207 0.60 8.50 19.15
CA THR A 207 0.23 9.24 20.37
C THR A 207 -0.25 10.63 19.99
N VAL A 208 -1.47 10.99 20.39
CA VAL A 208 -1.98 12.36 20.26
C VAL A 208 -1.48 13.17 21.45
N ASN A 209 -0.36 13.86 21.27
CA ASN A 209 0.33 14.61 22.32
C ASN A 209 -0.52 15.79 22.81
N GLU A 210 -1.04 16.59 21.88
CA GLU A 210 -1.88 17.76 22.17
C GLU A 210 -3.04 17.86 21.19
N MET A 211 -4.17 18.39 21.65
CA MET A 211 -5.36 18.67 20.83
C MET A 211 -5.97 20.00 21.28
N GLU A 212 -6.09 20.94 20.36
CA GLU A 212 -6.58 22.30 20.61
C GLU A 212 -7.64 22.65 19.56
N GLU A 213 -8.83 23.05 20.00
CA GLU A 213 -9.90 23.53 19.11
C GLU A 213 -9.71 25.02 18.83
N LEU A 214 -9.78 25.40 17.55
CA LEU A 214 -9.58 26.76 17.06
C LEU A 214 -10.80 27.15 16.22
N ASP A 215 -11.31 28.37 16.41
CA ASP A 215 -12.18 29.01 15.43
C ASP A 215 -11.37 29.49 14.20
N ALA A 216 -12.07 29.95 13.16
CA ALA A 216 -11.44 30.46 11.93
C ALA A 216 -10.43 31.59 12.19
N ASN A 217 -10.67 32.45 13.18
CA ASN A 217 -9.82 33.59 13.49
C ASN A 217 -8.54 33.16 14.22
N ALA A 218 -8.68 32.29 15.22
CA ALA A 218 -7.57 31.67 15.94
C ALA A 218 -6.71 30.79 15.00
N TYR A 219 -7.34 30.09 14.06
CA TYR A 219 -6.66 29.37 12.98
C TYR A 219 -5.85 30.31 12.07
N ARG A 220 -6.44 31.41 11.59
CA ARG A 220 -5.71 32.40 10.77
C ARG A 220 -4.55 33.04 11.54
N HIS A 221 -4.73 33.35 12.83
CA HIS A 221 -3.64 33.83 13.68
C HIS A 221 -2.51 32.79 13.76
N PHE A 222 -2.84 31.51 14.00
CA PHE A 222 -1.86 30.42 13.99
C PHE A 222 -1.13 30.28 12.64
N LEU A 223 -1.86 30.35 11.51
CA LEU A 223 -1.29 30.35 10.17
C LEU A 223 -0.32 31.53 9.99
N GLY A 224 -0.73 32.75 10.34
CA GLY A 224 0.11 33.96 10.30
C GLY A 224 1.38 33.83 11.13
N LYS A 225 1.25 33.32 12.35
CA LYS A 225 2.39 33.02 13.23
C LYS A 225 3.36 32.03 12.60
N LYS A 226 2.88 30.97 11.94
CA LYS A 226 3.73 29.98 11.27
C LYS A 226 4.42 30.51 10.01
N VAL A 227 3.71 31.26 9.16
CA VAL A 227 4.24 31.76 7.87
C VAL A 227 5.03 33.07 7.98
N SER A 228 4.93 33.75 9.13
CA SER A 228 5.68 34.99 9.45
C SER A 228 7.18 34.89 9.22
N THR A 229 7.74 33.70 9.40
CA THR A 229 9.18 33.42 9.25
C THR A 229 9.68 33.43 7.80
N TYR A 230 8.81 33.36 6.78
CA TYR A 230 9.24 33.17 5.38
C TYR A 230 8.47 33.95 4.30
N THR A 231 7.18 34.25 4.48
CA THR A 231 6.33 34.77 3.39
C THR A 231 5.59 36.07 3.69
N THR A 232 5.47 36.50 4.95
CA THR A 232 4.63 37.66 5.28
C THR A 232 5.10 38.97 4.65
N HIS A 233 6.40 39.22 4.53
CA HIS A 233 6.91 40.36 3.75
C HIS A 233 6.46 40.34 2.27
N LYS A 234 6.38 39.15 1.66
CA LYS A 234 5.90 38.99 0.28
C LYS A 234 4.39 39.19 0.19
N PHE A 235 3.62 38.76 1.19
CA PHE A 235 2.18 39.08 1.27
C PHE A 235 1.96 40.59 1.39
N MET A 236 2.65 41.27 2.31
CA MET A 236 2.56 42.72 2.48
C MET A 236 2.91 43.47 1.19
N GLN A 237 4.00 43.08 0.50
CA GLN A 237 4.35 43.62 -0.82
C GLN A 237 3.27 43.38 -1.87
N ALA A 238 2.70 42.17 -1.96
CA ALA A 238 1.60 41.87 -2.89
C ALA A 238 0.32 42.66 -2.57
N LEU A 239 0.11 43.03 -1.31
CA LEU A 239 -0.98 43.88 -0.83
C LEU A 239 -0.70 45.38 -0.94
N GLY A 240 0.50 45.79 -1.37
CA GLY A 240 0.92 47.20 -1.42
C GLY A 240 1.10 47.85 -0.05
N GLN A 241 1.23 47.06 1.02
CA GLN A 241 1.42 47.53 2.38
C GLN A 241 2.91 47.71 2.72
N SER A 242 3.21 48.71 3.54
CA SER A 242 4.56 48.94 4.08
C SER A 242 4.98 47.78 4.98
N ILE A 243 6.19 47.26 4.79
CA ILE A 243 6.77 46.25 5.68
C ILE A 243 7.05 46.91 7.05
N PRO A 244 6.49 46.38 8.16
CA PRO A 244 6.83 46.83 9.50
C PRO A 244 8.21 46.32 9.91
N GLU A 245 9.00 47.19 10.55
CA GLU A 245 10.23 46.78 11.22
C GLU A 245 9.89 46.19 12.61
N ASN A 246 10.48 45.04 12.94
CA ASN A 246 10.45 44.41 14.27
C ASN A 246 9.10 43.85 14.78
N TRP A 247 8.14 43.50 13.91
CA TRP A 247 6.96 42.74 14.34
C TRP A 247 7.29 41.34 14.87
N THR A 248 6.60 40.92 15.93
CA THR A 248 6.68 39.56 16.48
C THR A 248 5.84 38.57 15.65
N PRO A 249 6.09 37.26 15.76
CA PRO A 249 5.25 36.23 15.11
C PRO A 249 3.76 36.34 15.47
N ASP A 250 3.44 36.78 16.68
CA ASP A 250 2.04 36.97 17.12
C ASP A 250 1.39 38.18 16.45
N GLN A 251 2.10 39.31 16.31
CA GLN A 251 1.62 40.48 15.58
C GLN A 251 1.39 40.19 14.08
N TYR A 252 2.24 39.36 13.47
CA TYR A 252 2.00 38.83 12.13
C TYR A 252 0.79 37.87 12.07
N GLY A 253 0.52 37.14 13.15
CA GLY A 253 -0.69 36.34 13.34
C GLY A 253 -1.94 37.20 13.29
N ASP A 254 -2.01 38.21 14.17
CA ASP A 254 -3.14 39.14 14.28
C ASP A 254 -3.42 39.86 12.95
N TRP A 255 -2.38 40.41 12.31
CA TRP A 255 -2.51 41.05 11.00
C TRP A 255 -3.02 40.11 9.92
N LEU A 256 -2.58 38.84 9.89
CA LEU A 256 -3.06 37.87 8.90
C LEU A 256 -4.53 37.53 9.19
N ALA A 257 -4.89 37.33 10.46
CA ALA A 257 -6.25 37.05 10.89
C ALA A 257 -7.23 38.17 10.53
N GLU A 258 -6.85 39.43 10.77
CA GLU A 258 -7.62 40.62 10.39
C GLU A 258 -7.70 40.76 8.86
N THR A 259 -6.55 40.78 8.18
CA THR A 259 -6.46 41.03 6.73
C THR A 259 -7.25 39.99 5.94
N PHE A 260 -7.14 38.71 6.29
CA PHE A 260 -7.80 37.60 5.61
C PHE A 260 -9.05 37.10 6.33
N SER A 261 -9.71 37.97 7.10
CA SER A 261 -10.99 37.66 7.77
C SER A 261 -12.16 37.49 6.80
N ASP A 262 -12.09 38.09 5.61
CA ASP A 262 -13.12 38.01 4.57
C ASP A 262 -12.49 37.95 3.17
N SER A 263 -12.72 36.85 2.44
CA SER A 263 -12.23 36.65 1.08
C SER A 263 -12.84 37.61 0.04
N SER A 264 -13.99 38.23 0.31
CA SER A 264 -14.67 39.14 -0.62
C SER A 264 -13.86 40.40 -0.93
N ASN A 265 -12.99 40.82 0.01
CA ASN A 265 -12.07 41.94 -0.14
C ASN A 265 -10.96 41.71 -1.18
N PHE A 266 -10.75 40.47 -1.64
CA PHE A 266 -9.64 40.11 -2.51
C PHE A 266 -10.08 39.86 -3.95
N LYS A 267 -9.50 40.59 -4.90
CA LYS A 267 -9.67 40.29 -6.33
C LYS A 267 -8.93 39.00 -6.69
N VAL A 268 -9.51 38.19 -7.58
CA VAL A 268 -8.94 36.89 -8.00
C VAL A 268 -7.45 36.94 -8.40
N PRO A 269 -6.93 37.95 -9.12
CA PRO A 269 -5.49 38.04 -9.42
C PRO A 269 -4.60 38.10 -8.16
N LEU A 270 -5.04 38.82 -7.13
CA LEU A 270 -4.33 38.96 -5.86
C LEU A 270 -4.36 37.66 -5.05
N MET A 271 -5.52 36.98 -4.98
CA MET A 271 -5.63 35.64 -4.40
C MET A 271 -4.64 34.66 -5.04
N LYS A 272 -4.51 34.69 -6.38
CA LYS A 272 -3.58 33.82 -7.12
C LYS A 272 -2.10 34.14 -6.83
N GLU A 273 -1.76 35.41 -6.65
CA GLU A 273 -0.39 35.82 -6.31
C GLU A 273 -0.03 35.42 -4.87
N ILE A 274 -0.97 35.54 -3.93
CA ILE A 274 -0.80 35.05 -2.54
C ILE A 274 -0.62 33.53 -2.52
N MET A 275 -1.43 32.77 -3.27
CA MET A 275 -1.23 31.32 -3.38
C MET A 275 0.10 30.94 -4.03
N LYS A 276 0.57 31.72 -5.02
CA LYS A 276 1.90 31.55 -5.62
C LYS A 276 3.02 31.81 -4.61
N ILE A 277 2.88 32.77 -3.70
CA ILE A 277 3.83 33.03 -2.61
C ILE A 277 3.88 31.85 -1.63
N MET A 278 2.74 31.20 -1.36
CA MET A 278 2.65 29.98 -0.55
C MET A 278 3.15 28.71 -1.26
N GLY A 279 3.37 28.74 -2.58
CA GLY A 279 3.68 27.56 -3.38
C GLY A 279 2.48 26.66 -3.72
N GLY A 280 1.25 27.10 -3.42
CA GLY A 280 0.02 26.33 -3.66
C GLY A 280 -0.60 26.54 -5.05
N GLU A 281 -1.71 25.82 -5.31
CA GLU A 281 -2.52 25.99 -6.52
C GLU A 281 -2.97 27.45 -6.70
N LYS A 282 -2.74 28.02 -7.90
CA LYS A 282 -3.05 29.42 -8.22
C LYS A 282 -4.54 29.60 -8.58
N THR A 283 -5.44 29.26 -7.66
CA THR A 283 -6.89 29.33 -7.84
C THR A 283 -7.57 30.07 -6.68
N LYS A 284 -8.75 30.66 -6.96
CA LYS A 284 -9.61 31.26 -5.92
C LYS A 284 -10.02 30.20 -4.87
N LYS A 285 -10.40 29.00 -5.31
CA LYS A 285 -10.80 27.90 -4.42
C LYS A 285 -9.68 27.46 -3.47
N ALA A 286 -8.43 27.45 -3.92
CA ALA A 286 -7.28 27.14 -3.06
C ALA A 286 -7.07 28.22 -2.00
N PHE A 287 -7.15 29.51 -2.38
CA PHE A 287 -7.09 30.63 -1.44
C PHE A 287 -8.20 30.55 -0.38
N GLU A 288 -9.46 30.38 -0.80
CA GLU A 288 -10.59 30.22 0.12
C GLU A 288 -10.36 29.04 1.06
N LYS A 289 -9.98 27.87 0.54
CA LYS A 289 -9.68 26.70 1.35
C LYS A 289 -8.58 26.93 2.40
N TYR A 290 -7.55 27.74 2.10
CA TYR A 290 -6.47 27.99 3.06
C TYR A 290 -6.80 29.07 4.09
N PHE A 291 -7.41 30.18 3.70
CA PHE A 291 -7.62 31.33 4.60
C PHE A 291 -8.99 31.35 5.26
N MET A 292 -10.02 30.75 4.62
CA MET A 292 -11.38 30.59 5.15
C MET A 292 -11.57 29.22 5.84
N PHE A 293 -10.48 28.47 6.08
CA PHE A 293 -10.56 27.19 6.79
C PHE A 293 -11.05 27.44 8.21
N GLY A 294 -12.05 26.67 8.64
CA GLY A 294 -12.69 26.83 9.95
C GLY A 294 -13.91 27.73 10.01
N GLU A 295 -14.34 28.35 8.89
CA GLU A 295 -15.50 29.26 8.90
C GLU A 295 -16.86 28.54 8.98
N THR A 296 -16.97 27.35 8.42
CA THR A 296 -18.21 26.54 8.45
C THR A 296 -18.30 25.63 9.68
N GLU A 297 -17.16 25.32 10.30
CA GLU A 297 -17.01 24.37 11.41
C GLU A 297 -15.65 24.64 12.09
N PRO A 298 -15.53 24.63 13.43
CA PRO A 298 -14.23 24.75 14.11
C PRO A 298 -13.19 23.75 13.60
N VAL A 299 -11.92 24.15 13.60
CA VAL A 299 -10.80 23.25 13.30
C VAL A 299 -10.16 22.77 14.59
N VAL A 300 -9.44 21.65 14.50
CA VAL A 300 -8.64 21.11 15.59
C VAL A 300 -7.20 21.04 15.14
N ARG A 301 -6.33 21.69 15.91
CA ARG A 301 -4.89 21.56 15.86
C ARG A 301 -4.49 20.34 16.67
N LEU A 302 -3.80 19.40 16.04
CA LEU A 302 -3.26 18.19 16.66
C LEU A 302 -1.74 18.26 16.64
N LYS A 303 -1.09 17.98 17.77
CA LYS A 303 0.31 17.51 17.78
C LYS A 303 0.32 16.02 18.05
N MET A 304 1.08 15.28 17.26
CA MET A 304 1.12 13.82 17.34
C MET A 304 2.54 13.30 17.20
N THR A 305 2.80 12.19 17.87
CA THR A 305 3.99 11.35 17.70
C THR A 305 3.56 10.10 16.96
N LEU A 306 4.26 9.74 15.89
CA LEU A 306 4.18 8.41 15.27
C LEU A 306 5.50 7.68 15.49
N LYS A 307 5.43 6.45 15.97
CA LYS A 307 6.58 5.58 16.21
C LYS A 307 6.37 4.25 15.52
N LYS A 308 7.40 3.72 14.85
CA LYS A 308 7.33 2.40 14.20
C LYS A 308 7.72 1.34 15.23
N GLU A 309 6.88 0.33 15.41
CA GLU A 309 7.24 -0.83 16.23
C GLU A 309 8.21 -1.74 15.46
N GLY A 310 9.25 -2.23 16.13
CA GLY A 310 10.20 -3.19 15.56
C GLY A 310 11.23 -2.64 14.56
N GLY A 311 11.28 -1.33 14.28
CA GLY A 311 12.33 -0.78 13.41
C GLY A 311 12.18 0.70 13.08
N ARG A 312 13.01 1.19 12.15
CA ARG A 312 13.03 2.60 11.71
C ARG A 312 12.09 2.87 10.55
N PHE A 313 11.59 4.10 10.43
CA PHE A 313 10.86 4.52 9.24
C PHE A 313 11.73 4.43 7.99
N ASP A 314 11.19 3.85 6.92
CA ASP A 314 11.85 3.81 5.62
C ASP A 314 11.75 5.19 4.94
N SER A 315 12.64 5.52 4.01
CA SER A 315 12.83 6.92 3.55
C SER A 315 11.70 7.52 2.69
N SER A 316 10.57 6.82 2.55
CA SER A 316 9.38 7.24 1.81
C SER A 316 8.51 8.23 2.62
N GLY A 317 7.60 8.93 1.94
CA GLY A 317 6.91 10.12 2.45
C GLY A 317 6.15 9.93 3.77
N THR A 318 6.70 10.45 4.85
CA THR A 318 6.13 10.42 6.22
C THR A 318 4.71 10.98 6.33
N SER A 319 4.39 11.99 5.53
CA SER A 319 3.05 12.60 5.45
C SER A 319 1.96 11.60 5.02
N GLU A 320 2.25 10.74 4.04
CA GLU A 320 1.31 9.73 3.54
C GLU A 320 1.12 8.63 4.60
N LEU A 321 2.21 8.26 5.26
CA LEU A 321 2.19 7.27 6.33
C LEU A 321 1.31 7.71 7.51
N LEU A 322 1.45 8.95 7.99
CA LEU A 322 0.57 9.50 9.03
C LEU A 322 -0.92 9.39 8.63
N LEU A 323 -1.25 9.70 7.37
CA LEU A 323 -2.63 9.67 6.90
C LEU A 323 -3.18 8.25 6.84
N ARG A 324 -2.40 7.30 6.31
CA ARG A 324 -2.73 5.87 6.34
C ARG A 324 -2.95 5.41 7.79
N THR A 325 -2.06 5.77 8.73
CA THR A 325 -2.20 5.49 10.17
C THR A 325 -3.52 6.04 10.71
N LEU A 326 -3.81 7.34 10.53
CA LEU A 326 -5.06 7.97 10.98
C LEU A 326 -6.30 7.30 10.38
N CYS A 327 -6.25 6.88 9.11
CA CYS A 327 -7.31 6.13 8.43
C CYS A 327 -7.59 4.76 9.08
N SER A 328 -6.55 4.07 9.55
CA SER A 328 -6.65 2.74 10.17
C SER A 328 -7.20 2.74 11.60
N LEU A 329 -7.34 3.91 12.24
CA LEU A 329 -7.73 3.96 13.65
C LEU A 329 -9.21 3.59 13.83
N PRO A 330 -9.56 2.81 14.87
CA PRO A 330 -10.95 2.47 15.14
C PRO A 330 -11.85 3.70 15.32
N ASN A 331 -12.94 3.77 14.54
CA ASN A 331 -13.91 4.86 14.47
C ASN A 331 -13.39 6.18 13.87
N SER A 332 -12.29 6.15 13.12
CA SER A 332 -11.72 7.31 12.44
C SER A 332 -12.60 7.81 11.28
N THR A 333 -12.91 9.11 11.26
CA THR A 333 -13.62 9.79 10.17
C THR A 333 -12.67 10.38 9.11
N PHE A 334 -11.36 10.09 9.19
CA PHE A 334 -10.38 10.44 8.15
C PHE A 334 -10.56 9.63 6.85
N CYS A 335 -11.16 8.44 6.92
CA CYS A 335 -11.24 7.52 5.79
C CYS A 335 -12.53 7.61 4.97
N HIS A 336 -13.53 8.34 5.44
CA HIS A 336 -14.75 8.62 4.68
C HIS A 336 -14.55 9.87 3.82
N ASP A 337 -14.94 9.80 2.53
CA ASP A 337 -14.77 10.84 1.51
C ASP A 337 -13.31 11.23 1.21
N TYR A 338 -12.67 10.43 0.36
CA TYR A 338 -11.32 10.68 -0.17
C TYR A 338 -11.37 11.53 -1.45
N PRO A 339 -11.16 12.84 -1.32
CA PRO A 339 -10.27 13.54 -2.25
C PRO A 339 -9.14 14.26 -1.48
N ASN A 340 -7.98 14.41 -2.10
CA ASN A 340 -6.75 15.05 -1.54
C ASN A 340 -6.89 16.57 -1.26
N LYS A 341 -8.03 17.02 -0.71
CA LYS A 341 -8.50 18.40 -0.79
C LYS A 341 -9.05 19.00 0.51
N GLU A 342 -8.96 18.34 1.68
CA GLU A 342 -9.51 18.89 2.95
C GLU A 342 -8.61 18.79 4.20
N LEU A 343 -7.31 18.49 4.05
CA LEU A 343 -6.36 18.40 5.17
C LEU A 343 -5.19 19.37 4.99
N ILE A 344 -4.82 20.11 6.05
CA ILE A 344 -3.65 21.01 6.05
C ILE A 344 -2.60 20.45 7.02
N LEU A 345 -1.51 19.94 6.48
CA LEU A 345 -0.44 19.27 7.21
C LEU A 345 0.74 20.23 7.46
N TYR A 346 1.26 20.27 8.69
CA TYR A 346 2.46 21.05 9.05
C TYR A 346 3.54 20.11 9.64
N THR A 347 4.27 19.41 8.76
CA THR A 347 5.40 18.55 9.20
C THR A 347 6.47 19.40 9.89
N MET A 348 6.77 19.11 11.17
CA MET A 348 7.75 19.88 11.94
C MET A 348 9.16 19.25 11.87
N TYR A 349 10.01 19.77 10.99
CA TYR A 349 11.44 19.41 10.99
C TYR A 349 12.22 20.20 12.06
N ARG A 350 12.41 19.58 13.24
CA ARG A 350 13.09 20.14 14.42
C ARG A 350 14.53 20.68 14.22
N LYS A 351 15.14 20.60 13.04
CA LYS A 351 16.57 20.91 12.84
C LYS A 351 16.93 22.09 11.92
N PHE A 352 15.99 22.67 11.17
CA PHE A 352 16.32 23.75 10.21
C PHE A 352 15.34 24.93 10.16
N GLY A 353 14.32 24.97 11.04
CA GLY A 353 13.44 26.14 11.19
C GLY A 353 12.46 26.42 10.04
N PHE A 354 12.57 25.71 8.90
CA PHE A 354 11.71 25.90 7.74
C PHE A 354 10.24 25.56 8.04
N TYR A 355 9.37 26.56 7.88
CA TYR A 355 7.91 26.41 7.89
C TYR A 355 7.36 26.74 6.51
N ARG A 356 6.88 25.73 5.79
CA ARG A 356 6.05 25.88 4.58
C ARG A 356 4.69 25.22 4.84
N PRO A 357 3.56 25.91 4.64
CA PRO A 357 2.23 25.30 4.75
C PRO A 357 1.98 24.42 3.52
N TYR A 358 2.40 23.17 3.58
CA TYR A 358 2.26 22.23 2.46
C TYR A 358 0.93 21.50 2.49
N LEU A 359 0.11 21.75 1.47
CA LEU A 359 -0.82 20.74 0.96
C LEU A 359 0.00 19.66 0.21
N PHE A 360 0.56 18.72 0.99
CA PHE A 360 1.39 17.61 0.51
C PHE A 360 2.64 18.04 -0.28
N ASP A 361 3.83 17.85 0.31
CA ASP A 361 5.07 17.59 -0.43
C ASP A 361 5.48 16.16 -0.03
N SER A 362 5.89 15.20 -0.88
CA SER A 362 6.59 15.19 -2.18
C SER A 362 8.06 15.65 -2.21
N ASP A 363 8.54 16.34 -1.17
CA ASP A 363 9.98 16.59 -1.00
C ASP A 363 10.62 15.47 -0.17
N ASN A 364 11.33 14.58 -0.88
CA ASN A 364 12.06 13.41 -0.35
C ASN A 364 13.31 13.80 0.45
N SER A 365 13.19 14.78 1.37
CA SER A 365 14.27 15.30 2.20
C SER A 365 14.08 15.02 3.70
N LEU A 366 13.55 13.84 4.04
CA LEU A 366 14.18 13.11 5.14
C LEU A 366 15.67 13.01 4.77
N ASP A 367 16.53 13.55 5.63
CA ASP A 367 17.99 13.34 5.55
C ASP A 367 18.20 11.83 5.44
N LYS A 368 18.56 11.32 4.26
CA LYS A 368 18.55 9.86 3.94
C LYS A 368 19.46 9.03 4.85
N ASN A 369 20.26 9.70 5.68
CA ASN A 369 21.15 9.15 6.69
C ASN A 369 20.51 9.07 8.10
N ARG A 370 19.25 9.47 8.26
CA ARG A 370 18.52 9.55 9.53
C ARG A 370 17.09 9.02 9.38
N ASN A 371 16.95 7.72 9.14
CA ASN A 371 15.70 7.00 9.37
C ASN A 371 15.43 7.01 10.89
N PRO A 372 14.45 7.76 11.41
CA PRO A 372 14.20 7.82 12.84
C PRO A 372 13.34 6.62 13.27
N ASP A 373 13.25 6.39 14.58
CA ASP A 373 12.30 5.45 15.19
C ASP A 373 10.96 6.16 15.52
N GLU A 374 10.96 7.50 15.56
CA GLU A 374 9.83 8.38 15.93
C GLU A 374 9.77 9.64 15.04
N VAL A 375 8.57 10.10 14.67
CA VAL A 375 8.32 11.35 13.93
C VAL A 375 7.22 12.17 14.61
N GLU A 376 7.48 13.45 14.86
CA GLU A 376 6.48 14.42 15.34
C GLU A 376 5.78 15.13 14.17
N TYR A 377 4.45 15.27 14.29
CA TYR A 377 3.61 16.00 13.34
C TYR A 377 2.79 17.07 14.07
N GLU A 378 2.53 18.17 13.38
CA GLU A 378 1.52 19.15 13.75
C GLU A 378 0.56 19.29 12.57
N ILE A 379 -0.75 19.12 12.77
CA ILE A 379 -1.73 19.23 11.67
C ILE A 379 -2.92 20.07 12.12
N VAL A 380 -3.63 20.66 11.15
CA VAL A 380 -4.91 21.33 11.40
C VAL A 380 -5.95 20.75 10.46
N VAL A 381 -7.06 20.30 11.04
CA VAL A 381 -8.13 19.55 10.37
C VAL A 381 -9.50 19.97 10.90
N LEU A 382 -10.58 19.72 10.17
CA LEU A 382 -11.94 19.95 10.68
C LEU A 382 -12.21 19.09 11.93
N LYS A 383 -12.94 19.61 12.91
CA LYS A 383 -13.31 18.92 14.16
C LYS A 383 -14.06 17.60 13.91
N SER A 384 -14.90 17.55 12.89
CA SER A 384 -15.61 16.37 12.42
C SER A 384 -14.68 15.21 12.00
N ARG A 385 -13.47 15.53 11.52
CA ARG A 385 -12.45 14.54 11.11
C ARG A 385 -11.69 13.91 12.28
N VAL A 386 -11.68 14.53 13.46
CA VAL A 386 -10.97 14.01 14.66
C VAL A 386 -11.86 13.24 15.63
N THR A 387 -13.06 12.84 15.18
CA THR A 387 -13.99 12.03 15.97
C THR A 387 -13.30 10.75 16.45
N GLY A 388 -13.29 10.50 17.77
CA GLY A 388 -12.60 9.37 18.39
C GLY A 388 -11.16 9.63 18.85
N LEU A 389 -10.54 10.73 18.42
CA LEU A 389 -9.24 11.19 18.91
C LEU A 389 -9.36 11.91 20.27
N LYS A 390 -8.31 11.83 21.09
CA LYS A 390 -8.20 12.44 22.43
C LYS A 390 -6.73 12.76 22.73
N ALA A 391 -6.46 13.95 23.26
CA ALA A 391 -5.13 14.29 23.77
C ALA A 391 -4.69 13.34 24.90
N GLY A 392 -3.39 13.07 24.97
CA GLY A 392 -2.78 12.13 25.91
C GLY A 392 -3.11 10.65 25.64
N LYS A 393 -3.80 10.32 24.54
CA LYS A 393 -4.14 8.93 24.21
C LYS A 393 -3.25 8.39 23.09
N GLN A 394 -2.80 7.16 23.32
CA GLN A 394 -2.13 6.30 22.36
C GLN A 394 -3.13 5.46 21.55
N TYR A 395 -2.81 5.22 20.29
CA TYR A 395 -3.57 4.44 19.33
C TYR A 395 -2.64 3.50 18.57
N ASP A 396 -2.95 2.21 18.59
CA ASP A 396 -2.22 1.20 17.82
C ASP A 396 -2.74 1.21 16.38
N SER A 397 -1.83 1.13 15.41
CA SER A 397 -2.13 1.14 13.97
C SER A 397 -1.48 -0.05 13.26
N PHE A 398 -2.28 -0.62 12.36
CA PHE A 398 -2.03 -1.89 11.66
C PHE A 398 -1.53 -1.66 10.21
N VAL A 399 -1.06 -0.44 9.92
CA VAL A 399 -0.68 0.01 8.56
C VAL A 399 0.66 -0.56 8.13
N LEU A 400 0.79 -0.83 6.83
CA LEU A 400 2.05 -1.22 6.19
C LEU A 400 2.91 0.01 5.84
N SER A 401 4.20 -0.03 6.21
CA SER A 401 5.18 1.00 5.84
C SER A 401 5.41 1.07 4.33
N GLU A 402 5.36 -0.08 3.65
CA GLU A 402 5.56 -0.23 2.21
C GLU A 402 4.44 -1.05 1.59
N ILE A 403 3.39 -0.35 1.13
CA ILE A 403 2.63 -0.79 -0.05
C ILE A 403 2.55 0.41 -0.98
N TYR A 404 2.97 0.21 -2.24
CA TYR A 404 2.76 1.17 -3.31
C TYR A 404 1.26 1.50 -3.41
N GLU A 405 0.94 2.79 -3.45
CA GLU A 405 -0.42 3.35 -3.33
C GLU A 405 -1.44 2.74 -4.33
N SER A 406 -0.95 2.14 -5.41
CA SER A 406 -1.70 1.41 -6.45
C SER A 406 -2.45 0.16 -5.99
N ASP A 407 -1.96 -0.55 -4.96
CA ASP A 407 -2.33 -1.97 -4.79
C ASP A 407 -3.21 -2.25 -3.58
N TYR A 408 -3.04 -1.54 -2.46
CA TYR A 408 -3.92 -1.71 -1.29
C TYR A 408 -5.35 -1.20 -1.53
N LEU A 409 -5.51 -0.13 -2.32
CA LEU A 409 -6.82 0.47 -2.64
C LEU A 409 -7.70 -0.40 -3.55
N LYS A 410 -7.16 -1.50 -4.11
CA LYS A 410 -7.91 -2.50 -4.89
C LYS A 410 -8.45 -3.66 -4.06
N ILE A 411 -7.95 -3.85 -2.83
CA ILE A 411 -8.29 -5.01 -1.97
C ILE A 411 -9.53 -4.74 -1.11
N ASN A 412 -9.90 -3.47 -0.91
CA ASN A 412 -11.04 -3.04 -0.09
C ASN A 412 -12.16 -2.34 -0.90
N LYS A 413 -12.38 -2.80 -2.14
CA LYS A 413 -13.53 -2.45 -2.99
C LYS A 413 -14.18 -3.72 -3.55
#